data_AF-A0AAU3HMN2-F1
#
_entry.id   AF-A0AAU3HMN2-F1
#
_cell.length_a   1.000
_cell.length_b   1.000
_cell.length_c   1.000
_cell.angle_alpha   90.00
_cell.angle_beta   90.00
_cell.angle_gamma   90.00
#
_symmetry.space_group_name_H-M   'P 1'
#
loop_
_entity.id
_entity.type
_entity.pdbx_description
1 polymer ?
#
loop_
_entity_poly.entity_id
_entity_poly.type
_entity_poly.pdbx_seq_one_letter_code
_entity_poly.pdbx_strand_id
1 'polypeptide(L)'
;MAGGRGMPGTEVRGVREVSVPVVEGGLAGDVSVPSGAGGAVLFAHGSGSSRHSPRNVAVGRALNARGLATVLVDLLTVDEEARDEVTAELRFDIGMLAERLAGIVDWMGADPELGRLPFGLFGASTGAAAALVAAAARPGRVGAVVSRGGRPDLAGSSLTAVRAPTLLLVGGLDEQVITLNEQARDELGEVAELRIVPGATHLFEEPGTLEQVADQAGAWFVAHLRQPHPA
;
A
#
# COMPACT_ATOMS: atom_id res chain seq x y z
N MET A 1 20.86 -27.96 27.31
CA MET A 1 19.58 -28.39 26.69
C MET A 1 18.74 -27.15 26.48
N ALA A 2 18.69 -26.67 25.24
CA ALA A 2 17.95 -25.47 24.84
C ALA A 2 16.45 -25.79 24.75
N GLY A 3 15.63 -24.96 25.38
CA GLY A 3 14.17 -24.96 25.21
C GLY A 3 13.74 -23.64 24.63
N GLY A 4 13.91 -23.47 23.31
CA GLY A 4 13.38 -22.33 22.58
C GLY A 4 11.86 -22.43 22.54
N ARG A 5 11.16 -21.50 23.20
CA ARG A 5 9.72 -21.30 22.99
C ARG A 5 9.55 -20.72 21.59
N GLY A 6 9.06 -21.53 20.65
CA GLY A 6 8.57 -21.04 19.38
C GLY A 6 7.43 -20.06 19.64
N MET A 7 7.52 -18.87 19.05
CA MET A 7 6.39 -17.94 18.99
C MET A 7 5.23 -18.65 18.28
N PRO A 8 3.99 -18.57 18.78
CA PRO A 8 2.84 -19.16 18.10
C PRO A 8 2.75 -18.56 16.70
N GLY A 9 2.77 -19.42 15.68
CA GLY A 9 2.63 -19.00 14.29
C GLY A 9 1.32 -18.27 14.11
N THR A 10 1.36 -17.10 13.46
CA THR A 10 0.16 -16.33 13.16
C THR A 10 -0.67 -17.09 12.13
N GLU A 11 -1.75 -17.74 12.57
CA GLU A 11 -2.71 -18.36 11.64
C GLU A 11 -3.43 -17.25 10.85
N VAL A 12 -3.17 -17.23 9.55
CA VAL A 12 -3.91 -16.41 8.59
C VAL A 12 -5.18 -17.16 8.24
N ARG A 13 -6.36 -16.58 8.52
CA ARG A 13 -7.61 -17.09 7.95
C ARG A 13 -7.51 -16.99 6.42
N GLY A 14 -8.04 -17.96 5.69
CA GLY A 14 -7.94 -18.00 4.23
C GLY A 14 -8.35 -16.69 3.55
N VAL A 15 -7.88 -16.47 2.32
CA VAL A 15 -8.18 -15.26 1.53
C VAL A 15 -9.69 -15.17 1.27
N ARG A 16 -10.30 -14.03 1.61
CA ARG A 16 -11.70 -13.71 1.33
C ARG A 16 -11.78 -12.79 0.12
N GLU A 17 -12.39 -13.27 -0.96
CA GLU A 17 -12.73 -12.41 -2.11
C GLU A 17 -13.90 -11.48 -1.75
N VAL A 18 -13.82 -10.24 -2.24
CA VAL A 18 -14.82 -9.19 -2.03
C VAL A 18 -15.07 -8.43 -3.33
N SER A 19 -16.26 -7.84 -3.43
CA SER A 19 -16.54 -6.77 -4.39
C SER A 19 -16.78 -5.48 -3.60
N VAL A 20 -15.90 -4.50 -3.80
CA VAL A 20 -15.89 -3.23 -3.07
C VAL A 20 -16.78 -2.22 -3.80
N PRO A 21 -17.88 -1.75 -3.18
CA PRO A 21 -18.91 -0.97 -3.86
C PRO A 21 -18.56 0.53 -3.94
N VAL A 22 -17.42 0.86 -4.56
CA VAL A 22 -16.97 2.27 -4.75
C VAL A 22 -17.30 2.81 -6.13
N VAL A 23 -17.58 1.92 -7.09
CA VAL A 23 -18.02 2.23 -8.45
C VAL A 23 -19.11 1.24 -8.87
N GLU A 24 -19.87 1.57 -9.90
CA GLU A 24 -20.82 0.64 -10.49
C GLU A 24 -20.12 -0.64 -10.96
N GLY A 25 -20.71 -1.81 -10.70
CA GLY A 25 -20.08 -3.12 -10.92
C GLY A 25 -19.13 -3.58 -9.81
N GLY A 26 -18.65 -2.64 -8.96
CA GLY A 26 -17.74 -2.91 -7.85
C GLY A 26 -16.32 -3.24 -8.28
N LEU A 27 -15.37 -3.07 -7.35
CA LEU A 27 -13.96 -3.41 -7.55
C LEU A 27 -13.65 -4.74 -6.90
N ALA A 28 -13.03 -5.65 -7.65
CA ALA A 28 -12.64 -6.95 -7.10
C ALA A 28 -11.48 -6.78 -6.10
N GLY A 29 -11.54 -7.50 -4.99
CA GLY A 29 -10.50 -7.46 -3.98
C GLY A 29 -10.34 -8.75 -3.20
N ASP A 30 -9.16 -8.92 -2.63
CA ASP A 30 -8.74 -10.06 -1.83
C ASP A 30 -8.34 -9.56 -0.44
N VAL A 31 -9.03 -10.05 0.59
CA VAL A 31 -8.83 -9.67 1.99
C VAL A 31 -8.24 -10.85 2.77
N SER A 32 -7.10 -10.62 3.42
CA SER A 32 -6.47 -11.57 4.33
C SER A 32 -6.35 -10.96 5.72
N VAL A 33 -6.92 -11.61 6.72
CA VAL A 33 -6.89 -11.14 8.11
C VAL A 33 -6.24 -12.20 9.01
N PRO A 34 -4.98 -11.98 9.43
CA PRO A 34 -4.35 -12.81 10.44
C PRO A 34 -5.04 -12.69 11.80
N SER A 35 -5.02 -13.78 12.56
CA SER A 35 -5.55 -13.76 13.93
C SER A 35 -4.81 -12.72 14.78
N GLY A 36 -5.57 -11.81 15.40
CA GLY A 36 -5.00 -10.74 16.23
C GLY A 36 -4.32 -9.61 15.43
N ALA A 37 -4.75 -9.36 14.19
CA ALA A 37 -4.18 -8.31 13.35
C ALA A 37 -4.11 -6.94 14.08
N GLY A 38 -2.95 -6.28 14.01
CA GLY A 38 -2.70 -4.98 14.66
C GLY A 38 -3.04 -3.78 13.79
N GLY A 39 -3.18 -3.97 12.48
CA GLY A 39 -3.47 -2.96 11.47
C GLY A 39 -3.88 -3.61 10.15
N ALA A 40 -4.45 -2.84 9.23
CA ALA A 40 -4.79 -3.30 7.88
C ALA A 40 -4.09 -2.44 6.82
N VAL A 41 -3.54 -3.08 5.79
CA VAL A 41 -2.81 -2.42 4.70
C VAL A 41 -3.54 -2.60 3.38
N LEU A 42 -3.97 -1.48 2.79
CA LEU A 42 -4.57 -1.43 1.46
C LEU A 42 -3.48 -1.26 0.40
N PHE A 43 -3.48 -2.12 -0.61
CA PHE A 43 -2.54 -2.08 -1.71
C PHE A 43 -3.10 -1.29 -2.89
N ALA A 44 -2.36 -0.27 -3.32
CA ALA A 44 -2.54 0.43 -4.59
C ALA A 44 -1.52 -0.11 -5.59
N HIS A 45 -1.96 -0.93 -6.54
CA HIS A 45 -1.08 -1.48 -7.57
C HIS A 45 -0.64 -0.39 -8.57
N GLY A 46 0.45 -0.65 -9.28
CA GLY A 46 0.90 0.23 -10.37
C GLY A 46 0.03 0.08 -11.63
N SER A 47 0.22 1.01 -12.57
CA SER A 47 -0.45 1.00 -13.88
C SER A 47 -0.26 -0.33 -14.61
N GLY A 48 -1.34 -0.90 -15.15
CA GLY A 48 -1.31 -2.19 -15.86
C GLY A 48 -1.02 -3.40 -14.97
N SER A 49 -1.09 -3.26 -13.65
CA SER A 49 -1.05 -4.36 -12.68
C SER A 49 -2.43 -4.59 -12.07
N SER A 50 -2.54 -5.57 -11.17
CA SER A 50 -3.79 -5.95 -10.53
C SER A 50 -3.53 -6.48 -9.11
N ARG A 51 -4.59 -6.85 -8.40
CA ARG A 51 -4.53 -7.53 -7.10
C ARG A 51 -3.73 -8.84 -7.13
N HIS A 52 -3.59 -9.45 -8.31
CA HIS A 52 -2.82 -10.69 -8.53
C HIS A 52 -1.33 -10.48 -8.80
N SER A 53 -0.83 -9.24 -8.70
CA SER A 53 0.59 -8.93 -8.86
C SER A 53 1.47 -9.83 -7.96
N PRO A 54 2.35 -10.68 -8.52
CA PRO A 54 3.15 -11.60 -7.71
C PRO A 54 3.99 -10.89 -6.64
N ARG A 55 4.47 -9.68 -6.96
CA ARG A 55 5.22 -8.82 -6.05
C ARG A 55 4.35 -8.34 -4.88
N ASN A 56 3.16 -7.81 -5.15
CA ASN A 56 2.28 -7.31 -4.09
C ASN A 56 1.73 -8.45 -3.24
N VAL A 57 1.43 -9.62 -3.85
CA VAL A 57 1.03 -10.82 -3.12
C VAL A 57 2.16 -11.31 -2.20
N ALA A 58 3.41 -11.31 -2.67
CA ALA A 58 4.57 -11.68 -1.85
C ALA A 58 4.76 -10.72 -0.66
N VAL A 59 4.69 -9.41 -0.90
CA VAL A 59 4.73 -8.41 0.17
C VAL A 59 3.55 -8.60 1.12
N GLY A 60 2.34 -8.81 0.60
CA GLY A 60 1.14 -9.03 1.41
C GLY A 60 1.27 -10.22 2.35
N ARG A 61 1.81 -11.35 1.87
CA ARG A 61 2.11 -12.52 2.70
C ARG A 61 3.12 -12.20 3.81
N ALA A 62 4.17 -11.44 3.50
CA ALA A 62 5.15 -11.01 4.49
C ALA A 62 4.55 -10.08 5.55
N LEU A 63 3.62 -9.19 5.16
CA LEU A 63 2.86 -8.36 6.10
C LEU A 63 1.91 -9.19 6.96
N ASN A 64 1.24 -10.20 6.38
CA ASN A 64 0.39 -11.12 7.14
C ASN A 64 1.19 -11.89 8.20
N ALA A 65 2.40 -12.34 7.87
CA ALA A 65 3.31 -13.00 8.82
C ALA A 65 3.76 -12.08 9.98
N ARG A 66 3.60 -10.76 9.82
CA ARG A 66 3.86 -9.74 10.85
C ARG A 66 2.58 -9.31 11.59
N GLY A 67 1.46 -10.00 11.41
CA GLY A 67 0.19 -9.69 12.07
C GLY A 67 -0.51 -8.46 11.50
N LEU A 68 -0.32 -8.16 10.21
CA LEU A 68 -1.05 -7.10 9.52
C LEU A 68 -2.06 -7.73 8.56
N ALA A 69 -3.30 -7.26 8.62
CA ALA A 69 -4.29 -7.57 7.59
C ALA A 69 -3.91 -6.89 6.27
N THR A 70 -4.30 -7.49 5.16
CA THR A 70 -4.02 -6.94 3.83
C THR A 70 -5.25 -6.96 2.96
N VAL A 71 -5.45 -5.89 2.20
CA VAL A 71 -6.53 -5.70 1.24
C VAL A 71 -5.88 -5.39 -0.10
N LEU A 72 -5.92 -6.34 -1.03
CA LEU A 72 -5.42 -6.16 -2.41
C LEU A 72 -6.63 -5.99 -3.31
N VAL A 73 -6.73 -4.87 -4.01
CA VAL A 73 -7.90 -4.50 -4.82
C VAL A 73 -7.46 -4.12 -6.21
N ASP A 74 -8.28 -4.43 -7.20
CA ASP A 74 -8.17 -3.80 -8.52
C ASP A 74 -8.72 -2.39 -8.43
N LEU A 75 -8.05 -1.43 -9.06
CA LEU A 75 -8.50 -0.04 -9.09
C LEU A 75 -9.37 0.28 -10.31
N LEU A 76 -9.53 -0.67 -11.22
CA LEU A 76 -10.39 -0.59 -12.39
C LEU A 76 -11.40 -1.75 -12.34
N THR A 77 -12.60 -1.55 -12.89
CA THR A 77 -13.52 -2.66 -13.13
C THR A 77 -13.02 -3.50 -14.30
N VAL A 78 -13.53 -4.73 -14.45
CA VAL A 78 -13.16 -5.61 -15.58
C VAL A 78 -13.41 -4.92 -16.94
N ASP A 79 -14.51 -4.18 -17.07
CA ASP A 79 -14.86 -3.46 -18.30
C ASP A 79 -13.97 -2.23 -18.54
N GLU A 80 -13.46 -1.63 -17.47
CA GLU A 80 -12.48 -0.55 -17.55
C GLU A 80 -11.09 -1.07 -17.89
N GLU A 81 -10.66 -2.18 -17.28
CA GLU A 81 -9.39 -2.84 -17.59
C GLU A 81 -9.33 -3.22 -19.07
N ALA A 82 -10.37 -3.86 -19.60
CA ALA A 82 -10.41 -4.27 -21.01
C ALA A 82 -10.30 -3.08 -21.99
N ARG A 83 -10.85 -1.92 -21.63
CA ARG A 83 -10.73 -0.69 -22.44
C ARG A 83 -9.36 -0.02 -22.25
N ASP A 84 -8.87 0.00 -21.02
CA ASP A 84 -7.62 0.62 -20.64
C ASP A 84 -6.40 -0.16 -21.15
N GLU A 85 -6.52 -1.46 -21.41
CA GLU A 85 -5.51 -2.25 -22.12
C GLU A 85 -5.18 -1.69 -23.51
N VAL A 86 -6.15 -1.05 -24.17
CA VAL A 86 -5.98 -0.45 -25.49
C VAL A 86 -5.65 1.04 -25.39
N THR A 87 -6.33 1.76 -24.50
CA THR A 87 -6.29 3.23 -24.44
C THR A 87 -5.21 3.77 -23.50
N ALA A 88 -4.89 3.03 -22.43
CA ALA A 88 -4.04 3.44 -21.32
C ALA A 88 -4.46 4.76 -20.64
N GLU A 89 -5.71 5.19 -20.81
CA GLU A 89 -6.21 6.47 -20.30
C GLU A 89 -6.45 6.44 -18.78
N LEU A 90 -6.95 5.32 -18.25
CA LEU A 90 -7.40 5.20 -16.88
C LEU A 90 -6.25 4.89 -15.92
N ARG A 91 -5.29 4.06 -16.35
CA ARG A 91 -4.15 3.64 -15.51
C ARG A 91 -3.21 4.79 -15.11
N PHE A 92 -3.32 5.95 -15.74
CA PHE A 92 -2.52 7.14 -15.44
C PHE A 92 -3.34 8.30 -14.86
N ASP A 93 -4.67 8.13 -14.70
CA ASP A 93 -5.53 9.11 -14.06
C ASP A 93 -5.40 9.00 -12.53
N ILE A 94 -4.40 9.70 -11.98
CA ILE A 94 -4.11 9.68 -10.54
C ILE A 94 -5.28 10.19 -9.71
N GLY A 95 -6.05 11.15 -10.22
CA GLY A 95 -7.20 11.71 -9.51
C GLY A 95 -8.29 10.67 -9.30
N MET A 96 -8.68 9.98 -10.38
CA MET A 96 -9.68 8.92 -10.32
C MET A 96 -9.21 7.71 -9.50
N LEU A 97 -7.95 7.27 -9.66
CA LEU A 97 -7.38 6.18 -8.85
C LEU A 97 -7.36 6.54 -7.36
N ALA A 98 -7.03 7.79 -7.02
CA ALA A 98 -7.02 8.26 -5.63
C ALA A 98 -8.42 8.36 -5.02
N GLU A 99 -9.41 8.81 -5.80
CA GLU A 99 -10.81 8.85 -5.36
C GLU A 99 -11.32 7.44 -5.03
N ARG A 100 -11.01 6.46 -5.88
CA ARG A 100 -11.33 5.05 -5.61
C ARG A 100 -10.64 4.53 -4.37
N LEU A 101 -9.33 4.77 -4.21
CA LEU A 101 -8.61 4.38 -3.00
C LEU A 101 -9.21 5.01 -1.73
N ALA A 102 -9.59 6.29 -1.78
CA ALA A 102 -10.25 6.95 -0.66
C ALA A 102 -11.62 6.30 -0.34
N GLY A 103 -12.39 5.94 -1.37
CA GLY A 103 -13.64 5.18 -1.20
C GLY A 103 -13.42 3.79 -0.60
N ILE A 104 -12.34 3.10 -0.97
CA ILE A 104 -11.99 1.79 -0.42
C ILE A 104 -11.57 1.92 1.05
N VAL A 105 -10.84 2.98 1.42
CA VAL A 105 -10.54 3.31 2.83
C VAL A 105 -11.83 3.52 3.64
N ASP A 106 -12.81 4.23 3.08
CA ASP A 106 -14.10 4.44 3.73
C ASP A 106 -14.89 3.13 3.88
N TRP A 107 -14.91 2.29 2.84
CA TRP A 107 -15.50 0.95 2.89
C TRP A 107 -14.83 0.05 3.96
N MET A 108 -13.49 0.03 4.01
CA MET A 108 -12.74 -0.70 5.06
C MET A 108 -13.13 -0.21 6.46
N GLY A 109 -13.37 1.10 6.62
CA GLY A 109 -13.83 1.69 7.88
C GLY A 109 -15.21 1.23 8.32
N ALA A 110 -16.07 0.81 7.39
CA ALA A 110 -17.41 0.30 7.65
C ALA A 110 -17.46 -1.24 7.80
N ASP A 111 -16.41 -1.96 7.36
CA ASP A 111 -16.32 -3.40 7.51
C ASP A 111 -16.16 -3.78 9.01
N PRO A 112 -16.95 -4.73 9.55
CA PRO A 112 -16.93 -5.07 10.97
C PRO A 112 -15.59 -5.60 11.50
N GLU A 113 -14.80 -6.24 10.64
CA GLU A 113 -13.50 -6.83 10.98
C GLU A 113 -12.38 -5.80 10.78
N LEU A 114 -12.35 -5.14 9.62
CA LEU A 114 -11.30 -4.18 9.29
C LEU A 114 -11.48 -2.83 10.02
N GLY A 115 -12.71 -2.34 10.18
CA GLY A 115 -13.01 -1.00 10.71
C GLY A 115 -12.49 -0.72 12.13
N ARG A 116 -12.07 -1.77 12.85
CA ARG A 116 -11.46 -1.69 14.18
C ARG A 116 -9.94 -1.52 14.14
N LEU A 117 -9.33 -1.61 12.97
CA LEU A 117 -7.89 -1.57 12.76
C LEU A 117 -7.45 -0.20 12.26
N PRO A 118 -6.26 0.29 12.66
CA PRO A 118 -5.62 1.40 11.96
C PRO A 118 -5.24 0.99 10.53
N PHE A 119 -5.38 1.92 9.58
CA PHE A 119 -5.14 1.64 8.15
C PHE A 119 -3.83 2.22 7.66
N GLY A 120 -3.10 1.42 6.88
CA GLY A 120 -1.95 1.86 6.09
C GLY A 120 -2.21 1.71 4.60
N LEU A 121 -1.54 2.50 3.78
CA LEU A 121 -1.56 2.36 2.32
C LEU A 121 -0.19 1.92 1.81
N PHE A 122 -0.16 0.88 0.98
CA PHE A 122 1.04 0.47 0.26
C PHE A 122 0.83 0.74 -1.23
N GLY A 123 1.52 1.74 -1.77
CA GLY A 123 1.44 2.10 -3.18
C GLY A 123 2.68 1.68 -3.95
N ALA A 124 2.47 1.12 -5.15
CA ALA A 124 3.55 0.72 -6.04
C ALA A 124 3.54 1.54 -7.33
N SER A 125 4.70 2.02 -7.77
CA SER A 125 4.81 2.82 -9.00
C SER A 125 3.83 4.01 -8.98
N THR A 126 2.99 4.19 -10.01
CA THR A 126 1.92 5.21 -10.05
C THR A 126 0.88 5.07 -8.93
N GLY A 127 0.64 3.87 -8.43
CA GLY A 127 -0.23 3.63 -7.27
C GLY A 127 0.26 4.32 -6.00
N ALA A 128 1.54 4.66 -5.89
CA ALA A 128 2.08 5.46 -4.79
C ALA A 128 1.54 6.89 -4.79
N ALA A 129 1.40 7.52 -5.96
CA ALA A 129 0.81 8.85 -6.07
C ALA A 129 -0.65 8.82 -5.60
N ALA A 130 -1.43 7.87 -6.11
CA ALA A 130 -2.82 7.70 -5.75
C ALA A 130 -3.00 7.41 -4.24
N ALA A 131 -2.12 6.60 -3.65
CA ALA A 131 -2.10 6.35 -2.21
C ALA A 131 -1.83 7.62 -1.39
N LEU A 132 -0.89 8.48 -1.81
CA LEU A 132 -0.60 9.73 -1.12
C LEU A 132 -1.75 10.72 -1.22
N VAL A 133 -2.38 10.85 -2.39
CA VAL A 133 -3.58 11.69 -2.57
C VAL A 133 -4.73 11.18 -1.70
N ALA A 134 -4.97 9.86 -1.66
CA ALA A 134 -5.99 9.27 -0.79
C ALA A 134 -5.68 9.48 0.70
N ALA A 135 -4.41 9.38 1.12
CA ALA A 135 -3.99 9.65 2.49
C ALA A 135 -4.21 11.12 2.89
N ALA A 136 -3.92 12.06 1.99
CA ALA A 136 -4.22 13.48 2.19
C ALA A 136 -5.73 13.75 2.28
N ALA A 137 -6.55 13.01 1.53
CA ALA A 137 -8.02 13.12 1.55
C ALA A 137 -8.67 12.47 2.78
N ARG A 138 -7.96 11.56 3.48
CA ARG A 138 -8.45 10.83 4.67
C ARG A 138 -7.42 10.84 5.81
N PRO A 139 -6.97 12.03 6.28
CA PRO A 139 -5.86 12.15 7.21
C PRO A 139 -6.14 11.59 8.61
N GLY A 140 -7.42 11.40 8.97
CA GLY A 140 -7.82 10.79 10.24
C GLY A 140 -8.03 9.27 10.18
N ARG A 141 -7.91 8.66 8.99
CA ARG A 141 -8.10 7.21 8.79
C ARG A 141 -6.82 6.50 8.38
N VAL A 142 -5.98 7.16 7.57
CA VAL A 142 -4.71 6.61 7.12
C VAL A 142 -3.61 6.94 8.14
N GLY A 143 -3.09 5.93 8.82
CA GLY A 143 -2.06 6.04 9.84
C GLY A 143 -0.63 5.89 9.34
N ALA A 144 -0.42 5.34 8.13
CA ALA A 144 0.91 5.24 7.51
C ALA A 144 0.82 5.00 6.00
N VAL A 145 1.83 5.42 5.25
CA VAL A 145 1.97 5.15 3.81
C VAL A 145 3.35 4.54 3.53
N VAL A 146 3.41 3.58 2.60
CA VAL A 146 4.65 3.09 2.00
C VAL A 146 4.53 3.22 0.49
N SER A 147 5.50 3.89 -0.14
CA SER A 147 5.66 4.01 -1.59
C SER A 147 6.81 3.12 -2.04
N ARG A 148 6.57 2.12 -2.89
CA ARG A 148 7.60 1.23 -3.46
C ARG A 148 7.87 1.56 -4.92
N GLY A 149 9.09 2.03 -5.22
CA GLY A 149 9.50 2.44 -6.56
C GLY A 149 8.51 3.43 -7.17
N GLY A 150 7.92 4.26 -6.31
CA GLY A 150 6.74 5.04 -6.63
C GLY A 150 7.06 6.31 -7.41
N ARG A 151 6.01 6.91 -7.96
CA ARG A 151 6.02 8.25 -8.56
C ARG A 151 5.27 9.25 -7.68
N PRO A 152 5.70 9.48 -6.42
CA PRO A 152 4.98 10.36 -5.49
C PRO A 152 4.89 11.80 -5.99
N ASP A 153 5.80 12.22 -6.87
CA ASP A 153 5.76 13.50 -7.59
C ASP A 153 4.42 13.73 -8.31
N LEU A 154 3.77 12.67 -8.78
CA LEU A 154 2.47 12.76 -9.47
C LEU A 154 1.30 13.08 -8.51
N ALA A 155 1.50 13.04 -7.19
CA ALA A 155 0.49 13.48 -6.24
C ALA A 155 0.36 15.02 -6.18
N GLY A 156 1.33 15.75 -6.72
CA GLY A 156 1.35 17.20 -6.81
C GLY A 156 1.13 17.88 -5.46
N SER A 157 0.31 18.93 -5.45
CA SER A 157 0.04 19.74 -4.25
C SER A 157 -0.54 18.95 -3.05
N SER A 158 -1.09 17.76 -3.29
CA SER A 158 -1.60 16.88 -2.23
C SER A 158 -0.51 16.43 -1.26
N LEU A 159 0.77 16.39 -1.69
CA LEU A 159 1.91 16.00 -0.84
C LEU A 159 1.95 16.83 0.45
N THR A 160 1.74 18.14 0.35
CA THR A 160 1.76 19.06 1.51
C THR A 160 0.63 18.83 2.52
N ALA A 161 -0.42 18.10 2.12
CA ALA A 161 -1.57 17.78 2.97
C ALA A 161 -1.48 16.40 3.62
N VAL A 162 -0.49 15.58 3.25
CA VAL A 162 -0.27 14.25 3.83
C VAL A 162 0.19 14.40 5.29
N ARG A 163 -0.55 13.77 6.21
CA ARG A 163 -0.20 13.74 7.64
C ARG A 163 0.36 12.39 8.09
N ALA A 164 0.09 11.35 7.32
CA ALA A 164 0.50 9.99 7.64
C ALA A 164 2.02 9.85 7.48
N PRO A 165 2.74 9.27 8.46
CA PRO A 165 4.12 8.86 8.29
C PRO A 165 4.30 8.06 6.99
N THR A 166 5.16 8.56 6.11
CA THR A 166 5.35 8.06 4.75
C THR A 166 6.76 7.54 4.56
N LEU A 167 6.89 6.27 4.18
CA LEU A 167 8.17 5.69 3.77
C LEU A 167 8.25 5.59 2.25
N LEU A 168 9.25 6.24 1.65
CA LEU A 168 9.58 6.13 0.24
C LEU A 168 10.71 5.10 0.09
N LEU A 169 10.44 3.98 -0.56
CA LEU A 169 11.39 2.91 -0.86
C LEU A 169 11.74 2.95 -2.35
N VAL A 170 13.01 3.21 -2.67
CA VAL A 170 13.47 3.34 -4.07
C VAL A 170 14.63 2.39 -4.34
N GLY A 171 14.65 1.79 -5.54
CA GLY A 171 15.77 0.94 -5.95
C GLY A 171 17.03 1.76 -6.23
N GLY A 172 18.17 1.31 -5.72
CA GLY A 172 19.44 2.03 -5.84
C GLY A 172 19.99 2.15 -7.25
N LEU A 173 19.45 1.40 -8.21
CA LEU A 173 19.79 1.47 -9.63
C LEU A 173 18.76 2.27 -10.46
N ASP A 174 17.77 2.90 -9.80
CA ASP A 174 16.72 3.69 -10.44
C ASP A 174 16.92 5.19 -10.19
N GLU A 175 18.00 5.74 -10.76
CA GLU A 175 18.47 7.12 -10.53
C GLU A 175 17.40 8.19 -10.76
N GLN A 176 16.56 7.99 -11.79
CA GLN A 176 15.47 8.91 -12.09
C GLN A 176 14.42 8.90 -10.98
N VAL A 177 13.98 7.72 -10.53
CA VAL A 177 12.98 7.61 -9.46
C VAL A 177 13.55 8.07 -8.12
N ILE A 178 14.86 7.92 -7.88
CA ILE A 178 15.53 8.49 -6.69
C ILE A 178 15.33 10.00 -6.67
N THR A 179 15.69 10.69 -7.75
CA THR A 179 15.57 12.16 -7.85
C THR A 179 14.13 12.63 -7.60
N LEU A 180 13.15 11.93 -8.18
CA LEU A 180 11.74 12.26 -8.03
C LEU A 180 11.22 12.02 -6.60
N ASN A 181 11.71 10.99 -5.92
CA ASN A 181 11.33 10.71 -4.53
C ASN A 181 12.03 11.65 -3.55
N GLU A 182 13.25 12.13 -3.84
CA GLU A 182 13.90 13.19 -3.07
C GLU A 182 13.08 14.48 -3.11
N GLN A 183 12.63 14.88 -4.30
CA GLN A 183 11.75 16.06 -4.48
C GLN A 183 10.44 15.90 -3.69
N ALA A 184 9.77 14.75 -3.82
CA ALA A 184 8.54 14.50 -3.11
C ALA A 184 8.73 14.44 -1.58
N ARG A 185 9.85 13.89 -1.10
CA ARG A 185 10.21 13.90 0.33
C ARG A 185 10.32 15.33 0.84
N ASP A 186 10.95 16.21 0.08
CA ASP A 186 11.14 17.61 0.48
C ASP A 186 9.79 18.34 0.57
N GLU A 187 8.82 18.02 -0.30
CA GLU A 187 7.44 18.53 -0.21
C GLU A 187 6.63 17.93 0.95
N LEU A 188 6.81 16.64 1.24
CA LEU A 188 6.18 15.95 2.37
C LEU A 188 6.75 16.45 3.72
N GLY A 189 8.02 16.89 3.74
CA GLY A 189 8.68 17.38 4.94
C GLY A 189 8.90 16.29 5.99
N GLU A 190 8.62 16.62 7.26
CA GLU A 190 8.99 15.78 8.42
C GLU A 190 8.24 14.44 8.50
N VAL A 191 7.13 14.28 7.78
CA VAL A 191 6.40 13.01 7.78
C VAL A 191 7.02 11.97 6.85
N ALA A 192 8.00 12.34 6.01
CA ALA A 192 8.59 11.46 5.01
C ALA A 192 10.00 10.97 5.38
N GLU A 193 10.22 9.68 5.19
CA GLU A 193 11.54 9.07 5.20
C GLU A 193 11.80 8.41 3.84
N LEU A 194 12.97 8.69 3.23
CA LEU A 194 13.42 8.05 2.00
C LEU A 194 14.49 7.02 2.31
N ARG A 195 14.31 5.78 1.83
CA ARG A 195 15.32 4.72 1.91
C ARG A 195 15.60 4.13 0.53
N ILE A 196 16.89 3.94 0.28
CA ILE A 196 17.39 3.32 -0.95
C ILE A 196 17.63 1.84 -0.69
N VAL A 197 17.12 0.97 -1.57
CA VAL A 197 17.36 -0.48 -1.56
C VAL A 197 18.55 -0.77 -2.49
N PRO A 198 19.73 -1.13 -1.95
CA PRO A 198 20.93 -1.32 -2.75
C PRO A 198 20.77 -2.43 -3.79
N GLY A 199 21.27 -2.19 -5.01
CA GLY A 199 21.27 -3.19 -6.08
C GLY A 199 19.91 -3.49 -6.70
N ALA A 200 18.85 -2.79 -6.31
CA ALA A 200 17.52 -2.98 -6.87
C ALA A 200 17.25 -2.04 -8.07
N THR A 201 16.65 -2.57 -9.13
CA THR A 201 16.03 -1.76 -10.19
C THR A 201 14.58 -1.41 -9.85
N HIS A 202 13.87 -0.76 -10.78
CA HIS A 202 12.50 -0.25 -10.60
C HIS A 202 11.51 -1.25 -9.99
N LEU A 203 11.61 -2.53 -10.36
CA LEU A 203 10.67 -3.57 -9.96
C LEU A 203 11.14 -4.42 -8.78
N PHE A 204 12.37 -4.22 -8.28
CA PHE A 204 12.97 -4.99 -7.19
C PHE A 204 12.96 -6.51 -7.50
N GLU A 205 13.41 -6.88 -8.70
CA GLU A 205 13.45 -8.28 -9.16
C GLU A 205 14.77 -8.98 -8.83
N GLU A 206 15.78 -8.20 -8.44
CA GLU A 206 17.08 -8.73 -8.05
C GLU A 206 16.97 -9.52 -6.74
N PRO A 207 17.76 -10.60 -6.56
CA PRO A 207 17.67 -11.47 -5.40
C PRO A 207 17.73 -10.70 -4.07
N GLY A 208 16.73 -10.90 -3.21
CA GLY A 208 16.67 -10.31 -1.86
C GLY A 208 16.14 -8.88 -1.81
N THR A 209 15.87 -8.22 -2.95
CA THR A 209 15.45 -6.81 -2.95
C THR A 209 13.97 -6.63 -2.60
N LEU A 210 13.09 -7.51 -3.08
CA LEU A 210 11.68 -7.50 -2.70
C LEU A 210 11.48 -7.89 -1.23
N GLU A 211 12.29 -8.82 -0.71
CA GLU A 211 12.31 -9.19 0.70
C GLU A 211 12.70 -8.00 1.58
N GLN A 212 13.74 -7.25 1.17
CA GLN A 212 14.11 -5.99 1.85
C GLN A 212 12.97 -4.97 1.83
N VAL A 213 12.24 -4.84 0.71
CA VAL A 213 11.06 -3.97 0.63
C VAL A 213 9.98 -4.44 1.61
N ALA A 214 9.65 -5.73 1.60
CA ALA A 214 8.63 -6.29 2.46
C ALA A 214 8.96 -6.13 3.95
N ASP A 215 10.24 -6.33 4.31
CA ASP A 215 10.71 -6.18 5.68
C ASP A 215 10.65 -4.74 6.17
N GLN A 216 11.10 -3.79 5.33
CA GLN A 216 11.07 -2.37 5.66
C GLN A 216 9.63 -1.83 5.72
N ALA A 217 8.77 -2.21 4.77
CA ALA A 217 7.35 -1.85 4.78
C ALA A 217 6.64 -2.42 6.01
N GLY A 218 6.89 -3.69 6.34
CA GLY A 218 6.32 -4.34 7.52
C GLY A 218 6.78 -3.68 8.82
N ALA A 219 8.06 -3.33 8.94
CA ALA A 219 8.57 -2.59 10.09
C ALA A 219 7.91 -1.21 10.22
N TRP A 220 7.73 -0.49 9.10
CA TRP A 220 7.06 0.81 9.08
C TRP A 220 5.62 0.72 9.56
N PHE A 221 4.83 -0.19 8.98
CA PHE A 221 3.44 -0.34 9.38
C PHE A 221 3.29 -0.80 10.84
N VAL A 222 4.11 -1.74 11.32
CA VAL A 222 4.07 -2.14 12.74
C VAL A 222 4.42 -0.98 13.68
N ALA A 223 5.35 -0.10 13.28
CA ALA A 223 5.73 1.05 14.09
C ALA A 223 4.62 2.11 14.16
N HIS A 224 3.94 2.38 13.04
CA HIS A 224 3.03 3.52 12.89
C HIS A 224 1.53 3.18 12.98
N LEU A 225 1.13 1.95 12.63
CA LEU A 225 -0.26 1.48 12.76
C LEU A 225 -0.54 0.97 14.17
N ARG A 226 -0.39 1.84 15.15
CA ARG A 226 -0.77 1.55 16.54
C ARG A 226 -2.21 1.98 16.74
N GLN A 227 -2.99 1.14 17.44
CA GLN A 227 -4.34 1.51 17.86
C GLN A 227 -4.27 2.86 18.60
N PRO A 228 -5.16 3.82 18.34
CA PRO A 228 -5.34 4.91 19.29
C PRO A 228 -5.66 4.29 20.64
N HIS A 229 -4.96 4.74 21.68
CA HIS A 229 -5.28 4.35 23.05
C HIS A 229 -6.78 4.64 23.27
N PRO A 230 -7.60 3.69 23.75
CA PRO A 230 -8.95 4.04 24.14
C PRO A 230 -8.87 5.17 25.17
N ALA A 231 -9.50 6.29 24.85
CA ALA A 231 -9.73 7.38 25.79
C ALA A 231 -10.61 6.91 26.97
#